data_AF-A0A2G9U6G6-F1
#
_entry.id   AF-A0A2G9U6G6-F1
#
_cell.length_a   1.000
_cell.length_b   1.000
_cell.length_c   1.000
_cell.angle_alpha   90.00
_cell.angle_beta   90.00
_cell.angle_gamma   90.00
#
_symmetry.space_group_name_H-M   'P 1'
#
loop_
_entity.id
_entity.type
_entity.pdbx_description
1 polymer ?
#
loop_
_entity_poly.entity_id
_entity_poly.type
_entity_poly.pdbx_seq_one_letter_code
_entity_poly.pdbx_strand_id
1 'polypeptide(L)'
;MASSPPSRAYFTRMGQCDADREVLPVKYGNDTKRLMFDYIRTIATNITKAFPKSKVLMWYDELEDVERTLIKEYGLDRLVTPVDLPSEMWEELAASFSTIWGASAFKGADGPNRYWNRVKAYVQNNRQWYLQAEEHGELFSDFHGFILTGWQRYDHFASLCELMPVSMVSLAINLKIVKNFVVTGPPFSDFLLQELECRRKKSKGGSATPQWFHRRMRSSSFKGAR
;
A
#
# COMPACT_ATOMS: atom_id res chain seq x y z
N MET A 1 -9.56 -23.86 -4.85
CA MET A 1 -9.46 -24.28 -3.45
C MET A 1 -8.08 -24.84 -3.20
N ALA A 2 -7.19 -24.03 -2.64
CA ALA A 2 -5.89 -24.46 -2.12
C ALA A 2 -5.53 -23.49 -0.99
N SER A 3 -5.95 -23.84 0.22
CA SER A 3 -5.54 -23.21 1.46
C SER A 3 -4.04 -23.41 1.62
N SER A 4 -3.26 -22.36 1.37
CA SER A 4 -1.87 -22.30 1.81
C SER A 4 -1.87 -21.95 3.30
N PRO A 5 -1.07 -22.60 4.14
CA PRO A 5 -0.95 -22.19 5.53
C PRO A 5 -0.38 -20.77 5.56
N PRO A 6 -0.87 -19.88 6.45
CA PRO A 6 -0.31 -18.55 6.57
C PRO A 6 1.15 -18.71 6.97
N SER A 7 2.05 -18.28 6.10
CA SER A 7 3.43 -18.00 6.46
C SER A 7 3.36 -16.99 7.62
N ARG A 8 3.57 -17.46 8.84
CA ARG A 8 3.85 -16.60 10.00
C ARG A 8 5.10 -15.80 9.66
N ALA A 9 4.91 -14.64 9.04
CA ALA A 9 5.77 -13.51 9.32
C ALA A 9 5.85 -13.43 10.86
N TYR A 10 7.04 -13.19 11.41
CA TYR A 10 7.20 -12.95 12.84
C TYR A 10 6.40 -11.70 13.21
N PHE A 11 5.10 -11.86 13.46
CA PHE A 11 4.26 -10.86 14.08
C PHE A 11 4.92 -10.52 15.40
N THR A 12 5.16 -9.24 15.64
CA THR A 12 5.30 -8.69 16.99
C THR A 12 4.11 -9.22 17.80
N ARG A 13 4.36 -10.19 18.69
CA ARG A 13 3.31 -10.73 19.54
C ARG A 13 3.07 -9.73 20.66
N MET A 14 1.99 -8.96 20.53
CA MET A 14 1.51 -8.07 21.58
C MET A 14 1.33 -8.85 22.88
N GLY A 15 1.74 -8.28 24.02
CA GLY A 15 1.57 -8.95 25.32
C GLY A 15 2.71 -9.88 25.73
N GLN A 16 3.81 -9.97 24.96
CA GLN A 16 4.89 -10.93 25.24
C GLN A 16 6.13 -10.31 25.89
N CYS A 17 6.38 -9.01 25.73
CA CYS A 17 7.52 -8.38 26.38
C CYS A 17 7.25 -8.18 27.88
N ASP A 18 8.31 -8.04 28.68
CA ASP A 18 8.19 -7.97 30.14
C ASP A 18 7.31 -6.78 30.58
N ALA A 19 7.45 -5.62 29.92
CA ALA A 19 6.62 -4.45 30.18
C ALA A 19 5.13 -4.70 29.87
N ASP A 20 4.82 -5.41 28.78
CA ASP A 20 3.44 -5.75 28.46
C ASP A 20 2.85 -6.73 29.47
N ARG A 21 3.64 -7.72 29.91
CA ARG A 21 3.20 -8.74 30.87
C ARG A 21 2.80 -8.15 32.22
N GLU A 22 3.41 -7.04 32.62
CA GLU A 22 3.04 -6.30 33.83
C GLU A 22 1.73 -5.52 33.65
N VAL A 23 1.55 -4.83 32.52
CA VAL A 23 0.42 -3.92 32.32
C VAL A 23 -0.86 -4.61 31.81
N LEU A 24 -0.72 -5.67 31.03
CA LEU A 24 -1.82 -6.37 30.35
C LEU A 24 -2.90 -6.91 31.32
N PRO A 25 -2.58 -7.63 32.41
CA PRO A 25 -3.59 -8.11 33.35
C PRO A 25 -4.23 -6.99 34.16
N VAL A 26 -3.48 -5.92 34.47
CA VAL A 26 -3.93 -4.86 35.39
C VAL A 26 -4.78 -3.81 34.68
N LYS A 27 -4.34 -3.35 33.50
CA LYS A 27 -4.98 -2.23 32.80
C LYS A 27 -5.95 -2.69 31.71
N TYR A 28 -5.66 -3.83 31.07
CA TYR A 28 -6.38 -4.27 29.88
C TYR A 28 -7.11 -5.60 30.06
N GLY A 29 -7.13 -6.18 31.27
CA GLY A 29 -7.88 -7.40 31.55
C GLY A 29 -7.45 -8.61 30.71
N ASN A 30 -6.16 -8.70 30.38
CA ASN A 30 -5.60 -9.72 29.47
C ASN A 30 -6.03 -9.62 28.00
N ASP A 31 -6.62 -8.50 27.58
CA ASP A 31 -6.99 -8.25 26.19
C ASP A 31 -5.85 -7.53 25.43
N THR A 32 -5.21 -8.26 24.52
CA THR A 32 -4.10 -7.75 23.71
C THR A 32 -4.55 -6.74 22.65
N LYS A 33 -5.80 -6.79 22.17
CA LYS A 33 -6.35 -5.80 21.24
C LYS A 33 -6.55 -4.46 21.95
N ARG A 34 -7.03 -4.46 23.20
CA ARG A 34 -7.11 -3.25 24.04
C ARG A 34 -5.76 -2.58 24.25
N LEU A 35 -4.72 -3.37 24.55
CA LEU A 35 -3.34 -2.87 24.66
C LEU A 35 -2.89 -2.21 23.34
N MET A 36 -3.10 -2.88 22.21
CA MET A 36 -2.73 -2.38 20.89
C MET A 36 -3.48 -1.08 20.52
N PHE A 37 -4.79 -1.02 20.76
CA PHE A 37 -5.62 0.14 20.45
C PHE A 37 -5.26 1.35 21.30
N ASP A 38 -4.91 1.15 22.58
CA ASP A 38 -4.42 2.24 23.42
C ASP A 38 -3.07 2.78 22.92
N TYR A 39 -2.20 1.90 22.45
CA TYR A 39 -0.92 2.28 21.85
C TYR A 39 -1.11 3.06 20.54
N ILE A 40 -1.95 2.56 19.63
CA ILE A 40 -2.30 3.25 18.37
C ILE A 40 -2.93 4.61 18.67
N ARG A 41 -3.89 4.68 19.60
CA ARG A 41 -4.51 5.94 20.04
C ARG A 41 -3.45 6.93 20.51
N THR A 42 -2.50 6.47 21.33
CA THR A 42 -1.42 7.31 21.87
C THR A 42 -0.54 7.86 20.75
N ILE A 43 -0.10 7.01 19.81
CA ILE A 43 0.69 7.44 18.66
C ILE A 43 -0.10 8.43 17.80
N ALA A 44 -1.31 8.07 17.40
CA ALA A 44 -2.12 8.88 16.50
C ALA A 44 -2.44 10.25 17.12
N THR A 45 -2.75 10.28 18.41
CA THR A 45 -2.95 11.53 19.16
C THR A 45 -1.68 12.38 19.19
N ASN A 46 -0.52 11.78 19.42
CA ASN A 46 0.74 12.51 19.46
C ASN A 46 1.13 13.08 18.08
N ILE A 47 0.98 12.29 17.01
CA ILE A 47 1.24 12.72 15.64
C ILE A 47 0.31 13.88 15.27
N THR A 48 -1.00 13.74 15.50
CA THR A 48 -1.98 14.78 15.14
C THR A 48 -1.84 16.04 15.99
N LYS A 49 -1.44 15.93 17.27
CA LYS A 49 -1.09 17.10 18.09
C LYS A 49 0.14 17.84 17.57
N ALA A 50 1.19 17.11 17.20
CA ALA A 50 2.42 17.70 16.69
C ALA A 50 2.28 18.23 15.26
N PHE A 51 1.47 17.56 14.44
CA PHE A 51 1.23 17.87 13.03
C PHE A 51 -0.28 17.88 12.73
N PRO A 52 -0.99 18.99 13.04
CA PRO A 52 -2.45 19.05 12.93
C PRO A 52 -3.02 18.88 11.52
N LYS A 53 -2.18 18.98 10.48
CA LYS A 53 -2.58 18.78 9.08
C LYS A 53 -2.37 17.34 8.59
N SER A 54 -1.74 16.49 9.39
CA SER A 54 -1.45 15.10 9.02
C SER A 54 -2.61 14.19 9.40
N LYS A 55 -2.93 13.23 8.53
CA LYS A 55 -3.83 12.11 8.83
C LYS A 55 -3.00 10.86 9.10
N VAL A 56 -3.46 10.03 10.03
CA VAL A 56 -2.83 8.74 10.32
C VAL A 56 -3.58 7.67 9.55
N LEU A 57 -2.87 6.95 8.69
CA LEU A 57 -3.40 5.81 7.95
C LEU A 57 -3.03 4.52 8.67
N MET A 58 -3.90 3.52 8.58
CA MET A 58 -3.69 2.23 9.24
C MET A 58 -4.24 1.11 8.35
N TRP A 59 -3.49 0.02 8.23
CA TRP A 59 -3.96 -1.16 7.51
C TRP A 59 -5.13 -1.82 8.25
N TYR A 60 -6.12 -2.29 7.50
CA TYR A 60 -7.33 -2.87 8.07
C TYR A 60 -7.09 -4.18 8.83
N ASP A 61 -6.04 -4.94 8.53
CA ASP A 61 -5.69 -6.17 9.25
C ASP A 61 -5.59 -5.94 10.78
N GLU A 62 -5.27 -4.72 11.22
CA GLU A 62 -5.22 -4.36 12.64
C GLU A 62 -6.63 -4.23 13.27
N LEU A 63 -7.65 -3.95 12.46
CA LEU A 63 -9.06 -3.81 12.83
C LEU A 63 -9.88 -5.09 12.63
N GLU A 64 -9.28 -6.13 12.04
CA GLU A 64 -9.95 -7.41 11.82
C GLU A 64 -10.38 -8.05 13.15
N ASP A 65 -11.60 -8.63 13.13
CA ASP A 65 -12.26 -9.28 14.26
C ASP A 65 -12.49 -8.38 15.49
N VAL A 66 -12.73 -7.09 15.28
CA VAL A 66 -12.98 -6.13 16.38
C VAL A 66 -14.38 -5.56 16.36
N GLU A 67 -15.04 -5.54 17.53
CA GLU A 67 -16.33 -4.86 17.67
C GLU A 67 -16.21 -3.34 17.50
N ARG A 68 -17.19 -2.75 16.81
CA ARG A 68 -17.27 -1.30 16.58
C ARG A 68 -17.29 -0.48 17.87
N THR A 69 -17.85 -1.03 18.94
CA THR A 69 -17.86 -0.45 20.28
C THR A 69 -16.44 -0.19 20.78
N LEU A 70 -15.53 -1.13 20.58
CA LEU A 70 -14.13 -1.02 20.98
C LEU A 70 -13.39 0.05 20.16
N ILE A 71 -13.63 0.11 18.86
CA ILE A 71 -13.07 1.15 17.97
C ILE A 71 -13.44 2.56 18.50
N LYS A 72 -14.72 2.75 18.84
CA LYS A 72 -15.23 4.02 19.40
C LYS A 72 -14.73 4.30 20.81
N GLU A 73 -14.59 3.28 21.66
CA GLU A 73 -14.05 3.39 23.01
C GLU A 73 -12.66 4.04 23.00
N TYR A 74 -11.80 3.60 22.07
CA TYR A 74 -10.45 4.17 21.90
C TYR A 74 -10.43 5.40 20.98
N GLY A 75 -11.56 5.78 20.38
CA GLY A 75 -11.70 6.90 19.47
C GLY A 75 -10.92 6.73 18.16
N LEU A 76 -10.72 5.49 17.71
CA LEU A 76 -9.96 5.19 16.50
C LEU A 76 -10.73 5.60 15.24
N ASP A 77 -12.06 5.55 15.28
CA ASP A 77 -12.98 6.04 14.24
C ASP A 77 -12.65 7.48 13.76
N ARG A 78 -12.13 8.32 14.65
CA ARG A 78 -11.71 9.70 14.34
C ARG A 78 -10.20 9.92 14.25
N LEU A 79 -9.39 9.02 14.82
CA LEU A 79 -7.94 9.20 14.92
C LEU A 79 -7.18 8.60 13.74
N VAL A 80 -7.74 7.56 13.11
CA VAL A 80 -7.10 6.83 12.02
C VAL A 80 -8.05 6.65 10.84
N THR A 81 -7.47 6.49 9.66
CA THR A 81 -8.20 6.20 8.42
C THR A 81 -7.75 4.83 7.92
N PRO A 82 -8.66 3.85 7.78
CA PRO A 82 -8.29 2.51 7.37
C PRO A 82 -7.90 2.46 5.88
N VAL A 83 -7.01 1.52 5.57
CA VAL A 83 -6.43 1.24 4.25
C VAL A 83 -6.50 -0.26 3.98
N ASP A 84 -6.86 -0.64 2.75
CA ASP A 84 -7.03 -2.04 2.30
C ASP A 84 -8.24 -2.71 2.94
N LEU A 85 -9.17 -3.26 2.16
CA LEU A 85 -10.49 -3.64 2.65
C LEU A 85 -11.00 -4.86 1.87
N PRO A 86 -11.43 -5.94 2.56
CA PRO A 86 -12.11 -7.04 1.89
C PRO A 86 -13.49 -6.57 1.40
N SER A 87 -13.85 -7.00 0.20
CA SER A 87 -15.09 -6.62 -0.50
C SER A 87 -16.38 -6.91 0.27
N GLU A 88 -16.31 -7.75 1.30
CA GLU A 88 -17.47 -8.24 2.04
C GLU A 88 -17.84 -7.36 3.24
N MET A 89 -17.02 -6.36 3.58
CA MET A 89 -17.13 -5.62 4.86
C MET A 89 -17.44 -4.12 4.71
N TRP A 90 -17.77 -3.65 3.51
CA TRP A 90 -17.95 -2.22 3.22
C TRP A 90 -18.98 -1.52 4.12
N GLU A 91 -20.13 -2.13 4.37
CA GLU A 91 -21.18 -1.54 5.20
C GLU A 91 -20.77 -1.40 6.67
N GLU A 92 -20.11 -2.42 7.24
CA GLU A 92 -19.65 -2.40 8.62
C GLU A 92 -18.55 -1.35 8.85
N LEU A 93 -17.70 -1.20 7.84
CA LEU A 93 -16.67 -0.19 7.78
C LEU A 93 -17.26 1.21 7.67
N ALA A 94 -18.21 1.43 6.76
CA ALA A 94 -18.89 2.72 6.60
C ALA A 94 -19.64 3.14 7.87
N ALA A 95 -20.14 2.18 8.65
CA ALA A 95 -20.75 2.45 9.96
C ALA A 95 -19.75 2.90 11.03
N SER A 96 -18.45 2.66 10.83
CA SER A 96 -17.39 2.95 11.80
C SER A 96 -16.47 4.09 11.36
N PHE A 97 -16.23 4.25 10.06
CA PHE A 97 -15.30 5.21 9.48
C PHE A 97 -15.97 5.96 8.32
N SER A 98 -15.88 7.29 8.33
CA SER A 98 -16.44 8.13 7.26
C SER A 98 -15.52 8.27 6.05
N THR A 99 -14.21 8.12 6.26
CA THR A 99 -13.18 8.23 5.22
C THR A 99 -12.35 6.96 5.18
N ILE A 100 -11.98 6.52 3.98
CA ILE A 100 -11.20 5.31 3.75
C ILE A 100 -10.26 5.44 2.54
N TRP A 101 -9.32 4.52 2.43
CA TRP A 101 -8.50 4.34 1.23
C TRP A 101 -8.54 2.89 0.73
N GLY A 102 -8.68 2.72 -0.58
CA GLY A 102 -8.37 1.45 -1.22
C GLY A 102 -6.85 1.24 -1.30
N ALA A 103 -6.39 0.00 -1.20
CA ALA A 103 -5.00 -0.32 -1.44
C ALA A 103 -4.88 -1.53 -2.35
N SER A 104 -3.91 -1.47 -3.25
CA SER A 104 -3.61 -2.58 -4.14
C SER A 104 -2.12 -2.62 -4.43
N ALA A 105 -1.70 -3.57 -5.25
CA ALA A 105 -0.30 -3.74 -5.61
C ALA A 105 -0.11 -3.78 -7.13
N PHE A 106 1.04 -3.30 -7.59
CA PHE A 106 1.51 -3.50 -8.96
C PHE A 106 2.71 -4.46 -9.04
N LYS A 107 3.31 -4.80 -7.89
CA LYS A 107 4.40 -5.77 -7.76
C LYS A 107 4.56 -6.28 -6.32
N GLY A 108 5.25 -7.41 -6.19
CA GLY A 108 5.74 -7.97 -4.92
C GLY A 108 4.68 -8.57 -4.00
N ALA A 109 3.42 -8.64 -4.43
CA ALA A 109 2.32 -9.24 -3.66
C ALA A 109 1.91 -10.62 -4.20
N ASP A 110 2.79 -11.27 -4.96
CA ASP A 110 2.50 -12.48 -5.75
C ASP A 110 3.39 -13.71 -5.40
N GLY A 111 4.32 -13.54 -4.46
CA GLY A 111 5.10 -14.60 -3.82
C GLY A 111 6.54 -14.17 -3.48
N PRO A 112 7.17 -14.81 -2.47
CA PRO A 112 8.47 -14.39 -1.91
C PRO A 112 9.66 -14.47 -2.88
N ASN A 113 9.63 -15.42 -3.82
CA ASN A 113 10.75 -15.68 -4.74
C ASN A 113 10.40 -15.35 -6.20
N ARG A 114 9.46 -14.42 -6.42
CA ARG A 114 9.07 -13.99 -7.77
C ARG A 114 10.13 -13.05 -8.34
N TYR A 115 10.87 -13.50 -9.34
CA TYR A 115 11.77 -12.63 -10.11
C TYR A 115 11.05 -11.91 -11.25
N TRP A 116 9.96 -12.49 -11.77
CA TRP A 116 9.16 -11.92 -12.84
C TRP A 116 7.83 -11.36 -12.30
N ASN A 117 7.38 -10.26 -12.89
CA ASN A 117 6.14 -9.59 -12.48
C ASN A 117 4.93 -10.19 -13.22
N ARG A 118 4.05 -10.91 -12.52
CA ARG A 118 2.80 -11.47 -13.08
C ARG A 118 1.76 -10.38 -13.39
N VAL A 119 2.04 -9.51 -14.37
CA VAL A 119 1.24 -8.31 -14.71
C VAL A 119 -0.26 -8.60 -14.79
N LYS A 120 -0.67 -9.73 -15.39
CA LYS A 120 -2.09 -10.08 -15.54
C LYS A 120 -2.82 -10.18 -14.20
N ALA A 121 -2.20 -10.76 -13.17
CA ALA A 121 -2.82 -10.91 -11.86
C ALA A 121 -3.03 -9.53 -11.21
N TYR A 122 -2.01 -8.66 -11.25
CA TYR A 122 -2.12 -7.29 -10.77
C TYR A 122 -3.19 -6.50 -11.51
N VAL A 123 -3.25 -6.62 -12.84
CA VAL A 123 -4.28 -5.97 -13.67
C VAL A 123 -5.68 -6.41 -13.27
N GLN A 124 -5.89 -7.71 -13.07
CA GLN A 124 -7.18 -8.24 -12.65
C GLN A 124 -7.55 -7.74 -11.26
N ASN A 125 -6.61 -7.76 -10.32
CA ASN A 125 -6.83 -7.27 -8.96
C ASN A 125 -7.19 -5.78 -8.93
N ASN A 126 -6.42 -4.94 -9.64
CA ASN A 126 -6.67 -3.49 -9.69
C ASN A 126 -7.99 -3.15 -10.40
N ARG A 127 -8.45 -3.97 -11.36
CA ARG A 127 -9.79 -3.84 -11.94
C ARG A 127 -10.88 -4.13 -10.93
N GLN A 128 -10.73 -5.19 -10.13
CA GLN A 128 -11.71 -5.50 -9.08
C GLN A 128 -11.76 -4.37 -8.05
N TRP A 129 -10.61 -3.84 -7.63
CA TRP A 129 -10.54 -2.69 -6.75
C TRP A 129 -11.27 -1.46 -7.29
N TYR A 130 -11.09 -1.14 -8.57
CA TYR A 130 -11.83 -0.06 -9.23
C TYR A 130 -13.35 -0.31 -9.15
N LEU A 131 -13.81 -1.50 -9.54
CA LEU A 131 -15.25 -1.83 -9.56
C LEU A 131 -15.86 -1.77 -8.15
N GLN A 132 -15.14 -2.25 -7.15
CA GLN A 132 -15.56 -2.18 -5.76
C GLN A 132 -15.70 -0.75 -5.25
N ALA A 133 -14.79 0.14 -5.65
CA ALA A 133 -14.92 1.56 -5.30
C ALA A 133 -16.08 2.25 -6.03
N GLU A 134 -16.36 1.89 -7.29
CA GLU A 134 -17.54 2.40 -8.01
C GLU A 134 -18.85 1.92 -7.37
N GLU A 135 -18.89 0.66 -6.92
CA GLU A 135 -20.09 0.06 -6.35
C GLU A 135 -20.37 0.50 -4.92
N HIS A 136 -19.32 0.62 -4.09
CA HIS A 136 -19.45 0.82 -2.64
C HIS A 136 -18.89 2.14 -2.15
N GLY A 137 -18.24 2.95 -3.01
CA GLY A 137 -17.62 4.21 -2.62
C GLY A 137 -18.59 5.21 -2.00
N GLU A 138 -19.85 5.22 -2.45
CA GLU A 138 -20.91 6.10 -1.94
C GLU A 138 -21.37 5.76 -0.52
N LEU A 139 -21.00 4.59 0.03
CA LEU A 139 -21.26 4.27 1.44
C LEU A 139 -20.43 5.16 2.39
N PHE A 140 -19.34 5.72 1.89
CA PHE A 140 -18.42 6.56 2.65
C PHE A 140 -18.64 8.02 2.33
N SER A 141 -18.40 8.90 3.31
CA SER A 141 -18.39 10.34 3.05
C SER A 141 -17.21 10.76 2.17
N ASP A 142 -16.09 10.03 2.25
CA ASP A 142 -14.88 10.25 1.44
C ASP A 142 -14.19 8.92 1.15
N PHE A 143 -14.47 8.31 -0.01
CA PHE A 143 -13.56 7.33 -0.59
C PHE A 143 -12.39 8.08 -1.23
N HIS A 144 -11.29 8.20 -0.50
CA HIS A 144 -10.27 9.17 -0.86
C HIS A 144 -9.48 8.79 -2.13
N GLY A 145 -9.31 7.49 -2.37
CA GLY A 145 -8.64 6.98 -3.55
C GLY A 145 -7.88 5.69 -3.29
N PHE A 146 -6.92 5.39 -4.17
CA PHE A 146 -6.14 4.15 -4.14
C PHE A 146 -4.66 4.40 -3.83
N ILE A 147 -4.11 3.55 -2.97
CA ILE A 147 -2.67 3.41 -2.75
C ILE A 147 -2.17 2.22 -3.58
N LEU A 148 -1.31 2.48 -4.57
CA LEU A 148 -0.65 1.46 -5.37
C LEU A 148 0.72 1.11 -4.76
N THR A 149 0.78 -0.03 -4.10
CA THR A 149 1.99 -0.53 -3.42
C THR A 149 2.89 -1.35 -4.33
N GLY A 150 4.18 -1.36 -4.02
CA GLY A 150 5.19 -2.15 -4.71
C GLY A 150 6.14 -2.83 -3.74
N TRP A 151 5.66 -3.90 -3.10
CA TRP A 151 6.39 -4.68 -2.10
C TRP A 151 7.70 -5.22 -2.64
N GLN A 152 8.70 -5.39 -1.76
CA GLN A 152 10.06 -5.78 -2.16
C GLN A 152 10.51 -7.10 -1.54
N ARG A 153 9.97 -7.48 -0.39
CA ARG A 153 10.33 -8.70 0.35
C ARG A 153 9.18 -9.09 1.27
N TYR A 154 9.08 -10.37 1.59
CA TYR A 154 8.04 -10.93 2.47
C TYR A 154 8.50 -11.06 3.93
N ASP A 155 9.81 -11.15 4.13
CA ASP A 155 10.42 -11.11 5.45
C ASP A 155 11.75 -10.34 5.35
N HIS A 156 12.38 -10.07 6.49
CA HIS A 156 13.60 -9.27 6.57
C HIS A 156 14.82 -9.92 5.91
N PHE A 157 14.82 -11.24 5.73
CA PHE A 157 15.95 -12.02 5.22
C PHE A 157 15.70 -12.63 3.83
N ALA A 158 14.49 -12.46 3.29
CA ALA A 158 14.11 -12.93 1.96
C ALA A 158 14.81 -12.14 0.86
N SER A 159 15.02 -12.81 -0.27
CA SER A 159 15.48 -12.14 -1.50
C SER A 159 14.48 -11.07 -1.95
N LEU A 160 15.00 -10.03 -2.61
CA LEU A 160 14.15 -9.06 -3.28
C LEU A 160 13.34 -9.73 -4.39
N CYS A 161 12.03 -9.47 -4.41
CA CYS A 161 11.14 -9.91 -5.47
C CYS A 161 10.78 -8.75 -6.41
N GLU A 162 10.53 -9.09 -7.68
CA GLU A 162 9.98 -8.20 -8.70
C GLU A 162 10.61 -6.80 -8.68
N LEU A 163 11.91 -6.73 -9.02
CA LEU A 163 12.65 -5.48 -8.98
C LEU A 163 12.00 -4.40 -9.85
N MET A 164 12.23 -3.14 -9.48
CA MET A 164 11.56 -2.02 -10.14
C MET A 164 11.68 -2.02 -11.69
N PRO A 165 12.83 -2.33 -12.33
CA PRO A 165 12.91 -2.35 -13.79
C PRO A 165 11.93 -3.32 -14.47
N VAL A 166 11.71 -4.50 -13.88
CA VAL A 166 10.78 -5.50 -14.44
C VAL A 166 9.32 -5.19 -14.14
N SER A 167 9.06 -4.39 -13.11
CA SER A 167 7.71 -4.00 -12.69
C SER A 167 7.22 -2.67 -13.25
N MET A 168 8.04 -1.98 -14.05
CA MET A 168 7.68 -0.64 -14.51
C MET A 168 6.52 -0.62 -15.51
N VAL A 169 6.45 -1.66 -16.34
CA VAL A 169 5.29 -1.89 -17.20
C VAL A 169 4.04 -2.18 -16.36
N SER A 170 4.18 -2.96 -15.28
CA SER A 170 3.06 -3.24 -14.38
C SER A 170 2.56 -1.98 -13.68
N LEU A 171 3.47 -1.14 -13.15
CA LEU A 171 3.09 0.13 -12.52
C LEU A 171 2.27 0.98 -13.49
N ALA A 172 2.79 1.16 -14.71
CA ALA A 172 2.15 1.96 -15.73
C ALA A 172 0.74 1.48 -16.08
N ILE A 173 0.56 0.16 -16.27
CA ILE A 173 -0.74 -0.40 -16.63
C ILE A 173 -1.72 -0.28 -15.45
N ASN A 174 -1.27 -0.63 -14.24
CA ASN A 174 -2.14 -0.59 -13.06
C ASN A 174 -2.53 0.84 -12.67
N LEU A 175 -1.63 1.83 -12.84
CA LEU A 175 -1.96 3.24 -12.67
C LEU A 175 -3.10 3.68 -13.60
N LYS A 176 -3.06 3.23 -14.86
CA LYS A 176 -4.14 3.53 -15.82
C LYS A 176 -5.46 2.86 -15.44
N ILE A 177 -5.41 1.63 -14.92
CA ILE A 177 -6.59 0.89 -14.49
C ILE A 177 -7.27 1.56 -13.30
N VAL A 178 -6.53 1.90 -12.24
CA VAL A 178 -7.15 2.50 -11.05
C VAL A 178 -7.66 3.93 -11.30
N LYS A 179 -7.21 4.58 -12.38
CA LYS A 179 -7.65 5.93 -12.77
C LYS A 179 -8.85 5.93 -13.72
N ASN A 180 -8.85 5.05 -14.72
CA ASN A 180 -9.80 5.12 -15.84
C ASN A 180 -10.51 3.79 -16.14
N PHE A 181 -10.25 2.73 -15.35
CA PHE A 181 -10.64 1.33 -15.57
C PHE A 181 -10.06 0.66 -16.83
N VAL A 182 -9.99 1.42 -17.92
CA VAL A 182 -9.72 0.96 -19.28
C VAL A 182 -8.25 1.18 -19.62
N VAL A 183 -7.62 0.14 -20.18
CA VAL A 183 -6.22 0.21 -20.63
C VAL A 183 -6.12 0.84 -22.04
N THR A 184 -7.20 0.84 -22.81
CA THR A 184 -7.31 1.54 -24.11
C THR A 184 -7.52 3.06 -23.92
N GLY A 185 -7.23 3.87 -24.93
CA GLY A 185 -7.30 5.35 -24.84
C GLY A 185 -6.09 6.05 -25.47
N PRO A 186 -5.84 7.35 -25.17
CA PRO A 186 -4.74 8.13 -25.75
C PRO A 186 -3.38 7.41 -25.59
N PRO A 187 -2.36 7.77 -26.39
CA PRO A 187 -1.08 7.08 -26.39
C PRO A 187 -0.61 6.82 -24.97
N PHE A 188 -0.41 5.54 -24.65
CA PHE A 188 -0.14 5.09 -23.28
C PHE A 188 1.01 5.87 -22.62
N SER A 189 2.00 6.26 -23.42
CA SER A 189 3.11 7.12 -23.02
C SER A 189 2.69 8.54 -22.61
N ASP A 190 1.74 9.17 -23.29
CA ASP A 190 1.29 10.53 -22.99
C ASP A 190 0.59 10.58 -21.63
N PHE A 191 -0.33 9.64 -21.40
CA PHE A 191 -1.03 9.48 -20.12
C PHE A 191 -0.03 9.32 -18.97
N LEU A 192 0.93 8.40 -19.10
CA LEU A 192 1.91 8.15 -18.04
C LEU A 192 2.80 9.35 -17.77
N LEU A 193 3.25 10.04 -18.82
CA LEU A 193 4.09 11.22 -18.64
C LEU A 193 3.34 12.35 -17.93
N GLN A 194 2.03 12.47 -18.18
CA GLN A 194 1.17 13.42 -17.49
C GLN A 194 0.95 13.03 -16.03
N GLU A 195 0.51 11.80 -15.75
CA GLU A 195 0.21 11.34 -14.38
C GLU A 195 1.46 11.28 -13.49
N LEU A 196 2.61 10.91 -14.04
CA LEU A 196 3.87 10.88 -13.30
C LEU A 196 4.59 12.24 -13.26
N GLU A 197 3.95 13.29 -13.79
CA GLU A 197 4.52 14.64 -13.89
C GLU A 197 5.92 14.68 -14.56
N CYS A 198 6.16 13.74 -15.47
CA CYS A 198 7.42 13.63 -16.18
C CYS A 198 7.55 14.78 -17.20
N ARG A 199 8.44 15.74 -16.94
CA ARG A 199 8.72 16.82 -17.90
C ARG A 199 9.20 16.26 -19.24
N ARG A 200 8.40 16.43 -20.30
CA ARG A 200 8.87 16.26 -21.68
C ARG A 200 9.88 17.34 -22.02
N LYS A 201 11.15 16.98 -22.16
CA LYS A 201 12.11 17.84 -22.87
C LYS A 201 11.73 17.82 -24.35
N LYS A 202 11.33 18.98 -24.92
CA LYS A 202 11.20 19.14 -26.36
C LYS A 202 12.58 18.88 -26.98
N SER A 203 12.74 17.82 -27.78
CA SER A 203 13.95 17.68 -28.59
C SER A 203 13.90 18.76 -29.68
N LYS A 204 14.99 19.54 -29.80
CA LYS A 204 15.18 20.40 -30.96
C LYS A 204 15.59 19.49 -32.13
N GLY A 205 14.60 19.00 -32.88
CA GLY A 205 14.78 18.30 -34.16
C GLY A 205 15.41 16.90 -34.08
N GLY A 206 14.79 15.92 -34.72
CA GLY A 206 15.32 14.56 -34.88
C GLY A 206 14.72 13.54 -33.91
N SER A 207 14.48 12.34 -34.43
CA SER A 207 13.60 11.28 -33.91
C SER A 207 13.66 11.01 -32.39
N ALA A 208 12.49 10.84 -31.79
CA ALA A 208 12.33 10.50 -30.39
C ALA A 208 12.77 9.05 -30.13
N THR A 209 14.02 8.87 -29.71
CA THR A 209 14.47 7.64 -29.04
C THR A 209 14.41 7.84 -27.52
N PRO A 210 13.77 6.94 -26.76
CA PRO A 210 13.78 7.00 -25.30
C PRO A 210 15.22 6.84 -24.77
N GLN A 211 15.70 7.82 -24.02
CA GLN A 211 17.09 7.92 -23.54
C GLN A 211 17.43 6.94 -22.39
N TRP A 212 16.70 5.83 -22.25
CA TRP A 212 16.94 4.84 -21.19
C TRP A 212 18.07 3.84 -21.50
N PHE A 213 18.61 3.83 -22.73
CA PHE A 213 19.64 2.87 -23.15
C PHE A 213 21.06 3.44 -23.38
N HIS A 214 21.29 4.73 -23.12
CA HIS A 214 22.61 5.35 -23.33
C HIS A 214 23.20 5.99 -22.08
N ARG A 215 23.35 5.20 -21.02
CA ARG A 215 24.43 5.43 -20.06
C ARG A 215 25.46 4.34 -20.25
N ARG A 216 26.28 4.48 -21.32
CA ARG A 216 27.53 3.71 -21.45
C ARG A 216 28.31 3.89 -20.15
N MET A 217 28.67 2.79 -19.51
CA MET A 217 29.78 2.75 -18.57
C MET A 217 30.95 3.49 -19.22
N ARG A 218 31.33 4.66 -18.68
CA ARG A 218 32.65 5.19 -18.96
C ARG A 218 33.61 4.29 -18.21
N SER A 219 34.32 3.42 -18.93
CA SER A 219 35.52 2.81 -18.37
C SER A 219 36.50 3.93 -18.06
N SER A 220 36.84 4.09 -16.79
CA SER A 220 37.99 4.89 -16.38
C SER A 220 39.24 4.14 -16.85
N SER A 221 39.77 4.55 -17.99
CA SER A 221 41.10 4.14 -18.45
C SER A 221 42.11 4.65 -17.42
N PHE A 222 42.68 3.72 -16.64
CA PHE A 222 43.84 3.96 -15.79
C PHE A 222 45.03 4.20 -16.73
N LYS A 223 45.34 5.48 -17.00
CA LYS A 223 46.60 5.86 -17.64
C LYS A 223 47.61 6.11 -16.54
N GLY A 224 48.62 5.25 -16.49
CA GLY A 224 49.82 5.49 -15.71
C GLY A 224 50.47 6.82 -16.09
N ALA A 225 50.97 7.51 -15.08
CA ALA A 225 51.98 8.53 -15.19
C ALA A 225 53.13 8.13 -14.27
N ARG A 226 54.33 8.44 -14.75
CA ARG A 226 55.66 7.96 -14.35
C ARG A 226 55.99 8.11 -12.87
#